data_AF-Q97HY9-F1
#
_entry.id   AF-Q97HY9-F1
#
_cell.length_a   1.000
_cell.length_b   1.000
_cell.length_c   1.000
_cell.angle_alpha   90.00
_cell.angle_beta   90.00
_cell.angle_gamma   90.00
#
_symmetry.space_group_name_H-M   'P 1'
#
loop_
_entity.id
_entity.type
_entity.pdbx_description
1 polymer ?
#
loop_
_entity_poly.entity_id
_entity_poly.type
_entity_poly.pdbx_seq_one_letter_code
_entity_poly.pdbx_strand_id
1 'polypeptide(L)'
;MQCEQNYDFSKIFTTTTSNTTNLYKNLPEKTIGEKIYKLRMLHGYSRREFAKVCSIGYTSVCKYELNYSLPHPKNLNKICSAFNISMSYFL
;
A
#
# COMPACT_ATOMS: atom_id res chain seq x y z
N MET A 1 -19.82 16.80 -20.94
CA MET A 1 -18.42 16.72 -20.46
C MET A 1 -18.49 16.08 -19.08
N GLN A 2 -18.62 14.75 -19.02
CA GLN A 2 -18.88 14.05 -17.76
C GLN A 2 -17.62 13.32 -17.34
N CYS A 3 -17.04 13.66 -16.19
CA CYS A 3 -16.18 12.77 -15.40
C CYS A 3 -16.12 13.30 -13.95
N GLU A 4 -17.29 13.52 -13.34
CA GLU A 4 -17.39 13.46 -11.88
C GLU A 4 -17.44 11.98 -11.51
N GLN A 5 -16.43 11.49 -10.80
CA GLN A 5 -16.59 10.38 -9.87
C GLN A 5 -15.76 10.69 -8.63
N ASN A 6 -16.26 11.63 -7.81
CA ASN A 6 -15.83 11.79 -6.43
C ASN A 6 -16.39 10.60 -5.64
N TYR A 7 -15.66 9.49 -5.67
CA TYR A 7 -16.02 8.33 -4.87
C TYR A 7 -15.51 8.55 -3.45
N ASP A 8 -16.43 8.77 -2.51
CA ASP A 8 -16.14 8.78 -1.08
C ASP A 8 -15.82 7.35 -0.63
N PHE A 9 -14.52 7.02 -0.63
CA PHE A 9 -13.97 5.71 -0.24
C PHE A 9 -14.27 5.35 1.23
N SER A 10 -14.83 6.26 2.04
CA SER A 10 -15.20 5.94 3.43
C SER A 10 -16.36 4.93 3.54
N LYS A 11 -17.16 4.73 2.48
CA LYS A 11 -18.36 3.87 2.50
C LYS A 11 -18.16 2.42 2.05
N ILE A 12 -16.99 2.04 1.53
CA ILE A 12 -16.72 0.65 1.09
C ILE A 12 -16.00 -0.22 2.13
N PHE A 13 -15.49 0.37 3.20
CA PHE A 13 -14.66 -0.36 4.15
C PHE A 13 -15.45 -1.10 5.24
N THR A 14 -16.75 -0.86 5.40
CA THR A 14 -17.51 -1.45 6.52
C THR A 14 -18.31 -2.70 6.18
N THR A 15 -18.48 -3.08 4.91
CA THR A 15 -19.54 -4.06 4.55
C THR A 15 -19.09 -5.37 3.93
N THR A 16 -17.80 -5.66 3.65
CA THR A 16 -17.46 -6.96 3.03
C THR A 16 -16.03 -7.46 3.30
N THR A 17 -15.73 -7.80 4.55
CA THR A 17 -14.42 -8.33 5.01
C THR A 17 -14.01 -9.67 4.38
N SER A 18 -14.92 -10.41 3.72
CA SER A 18 -14.68 -11.82 3.35
C SER A 18 -14.07 -12.06 1.95
N ASN A 19 -14.32 -11.21 0.95
CA ASN A 19 -13.95 -11.51 -0.45
C ASN A 19 -12.71 -10.76 -0.97
N THR A 20 -12.44 -9.54 -0.48
CA THR A 20 -11.31 -8.70 -0.93
C THR A 20 -9.97 -9.14 -0.36
N THR A 21 -9.95 -9.63 0.89
CA THR A 21 -8.73 -10.17 1.51
C THR A 21 -8.18 -11.35 0.71
N ASN A 22 -9.04 -12.15 0.08
CA ASN A 22 -8.62 -13.30 -0.71
C ASN A 22 -7.96 -12.92 -2.04
N LEU A 23 -8.42 -11.84 -2.69
CA LEU A 23 -7.85 -11.35 -3.95
C LEU A 23 -6.41 -10.84 -3.76
N TYR A 24 -6.17 -10.07 -2.70
CA TYR A 24 -4.86 -9.46 -2.45
C TYR A 24 -3.89 -10.40 -1.74
N LYS A 25 -4.36 -11.48 -1.10
CA LYS A 25 -3.49 -12.53 -0.54
C LYS A 25 -2.60 -13.19 -1.60
N ASN A 26 -3.11 -13.34 -2.83
CA ASN A 26 -2.44 -14.03 -3.93
C ASN A 26 -1.60 -13.11 -4.82
N LEU A 27 -1.40 -11.84 -4.44
CA LEU A 27 -0.54 -10.93 -5.17
C LEU A 27 0.93 -11.38 -5.08
N PRO A 28 1.74 -11.13 -6.14
CA PRO A 28 3.16 -11.44 -6.12
C PRO A 28 3.89 -10.66 -5.01
N GLU A 29 4.97 -11.23 -4.51
CA GLU A 29 5.85 -10.64 -3.47
C GLU A 29 7.34 -10.81 -3.84
N LYS A 30 7.66 -10.86 -5.13
CA LYS A 30 9.03 -11.10 -5.61
C LYS A 30 9.92 -9.89 -5.41
N THR A 31 9.34 -8.69 -5.54
CA THR A 31 10.04 -7.42 -5.36
C THR A 31 9.54 -6.68 -4.12
N ILE A 32 10.36 -5.77 -3.59
CA ILE A 32 9.95 -4.88 -2.50
C ILE A 32 8.74 -4.02 -2.91
N GLY A 33 8.70 -3.58 -4.17
CA GLY A 33 7.57 -2.82 -4.72
C GLY A 33 6.25 -3.61 -4.68
N GLU A 34 6.30 -4.88 -5.06
CA GLU A 34 5.15 -5.79 -5.00
C GLU A 34 4.70 -6.07 -3.56
N LYS A 35 5.64 -6.29 -2.63
CA LYS A 35 5.35 -6.44 -1.19
C LYS A 35 4.65 -5.19 -0.63
N ILE A 36 5.13 -3.99 -0.97
CA ILE A 36 4.51 -2.71 -0.58
C ILE A 36 3.10 -2.57 -1.19
N TYR A 37 2.95 -2.90 -2.48
CA TYR A 37 1.66 -2.87 -3.16
C TYR A 37 0.65 -3.79 -2.48
N LYS A 38 1.04 -5.04 -2.20
CA LYS A 38 0.20 -6.03 -1.53
C LYS A 38 -0.20 -5.56 -0.14
N LEU A 39 0.75 -5.10 0.67
CA LEU A 39 0.47 -4.53 1.99
C LEU A 39 -0.55 -3.38 1.88
N ARG A 40 -0.34 -2.45 0.95
CA ARG A 40 -1.27 -1.33 0.74
C ARG A 40 -2.68 -1.80 0.37
N MET A 41 -2.80 -2.75 -0.55
CA MET A 41 -4.09 -3.26 -1.01
C MET A 41 -4.81 -4.09 0.06
N LEU A 42 -4.07 -4.86 0.87
CA LEU A 42 -4.63 -5.59 2.01
C LEU A 42 -5.29 -4.67 3.03
N HIS A 43 -4.77 -3.45 3.17
CA HIS A 43 -5.33 -2.41 4.05
C HIS A 43 -6.28 -1.44 3.33
N GLY A 44 -6.54 -1.62 2.03
CA GLY A 44 -7.50 -0.81 1.27
C GLY A 44 -7.08 0.65 1.05
N TYR A 45 -5.80 0.99 1.22
CA TYR A 45 -5.35 2.37 1.10
C TYR A 45 -5.07 2.76 -0.35
N SER A 46 -5.43 3.99 -0.71
CA SER A 46 -4.83 4.66 -1.86
C SER A 46 -3.34 4.94 -1.60
N ARG A 47 -2.56 5.18 -2.66
CA ARG A 47 -1.15 5.56 -2.51
C ARG A 47 -0.96 6.82 -1.67
N ARG A 48 -1.90 7.78 -1.73
CA ARG A 48 -1.85 9.02 -0.94
C ARG A 48 -2.10 8.76 0.54
N GLU A 49 -3.05 7.90 0.87
CA GLU A 49 -3.33 7.51 2.26
C GLU A 49 -2.18 6.69 2.83
N PHE A 50 -1.69 5.71 2.07
CA PHE A 50 -0.54 4.92 2.47
C PHE A 50 0.70 5.80 2.72
N ALA A 51 0.95 6.78 1.85
CA ALA A 51 2.03 7.75 2.04
C ALA A 51 1.88 8.54 3.35
N LYS A 52 0.65 8.98 3.68
CA LYS A 52 0.34 9.70 4.93
C LYS A 52 0.53 8.81 6.15
N VAL A 53 -0.04 7.60 6.14
CA VAL A 53 0.06 6.62 7.24
C VAL A 53 1.52 6.25 7.52
N CYS A 54 2.30 6.01 6.47
CA CYS A 54 3.72 5.69 6.58
C CYS A 54 4.63 6.92 6.74
N SER A 55 4.11 8.16 6.71
CA SER A 55 4.91 9.38 6.74
C SER A 55 6.06 9.40 5.71
N ILE A 56 5.75 8.99 4.47
CA ILE A 56 6.66 8.97 3.31
C ILE A 56 6.09 9.79 2.15
N GLY A 57 6.93 10.16 1.19
CA GLY A 57 6.49 10.92 0.02
C GLY A 57 5.58 10.09 -0.89
N TYR A 58 4.50 10.68 -1.38
CA TYR A 58 3.61 10.05 -2.37
C TYR A 58 4.37 9.57 -3.62
N THR A 59 5.28 10.42 -4.13
CA THR A 59 6.11 10.09 -5.29
C THR A 59 7.04 8.90 -5.01
N SER A 60 7.52 8.76 -3.77
CA SER A 60 8.31 7.61 -3.34
C SER A 60 7.48 6.33 -3.42
N VAL A 61 6.25 6.32 -2.89
CA VAL A 61 5.34 5.16 -2.99
C VAL A 61 5.11 4.76 -4.44
N CYS A 62 4.83 5.71 -5.32
CA CYS A 62 4.66 5.42 -6.76
C CYS A 62 5.92 4.79 -7.37
N LYS A 63 7.11 5.32 -7.07
CA LYS A 63 8.37 4.79 -7.59
C LYS A 63 8.67 3.39 -7.04
N TYR A 64 8.33 3.12 -5.78
CA TYR A 64 8.53 1.81 -5.17
C TYR A 64 7.65 0.75 -5.82
N GLU A 65 6.35 1.01 -5.96
CA GLU A 65 5.41 0.07 -6.59
C GLU A 65 5.71 -0.19 -8.06
N LEU A 66 6.25 0.79 -8.77
CA LEU A 66 6.66 0.67 -10.17
C LEU A 66 8.09 0.12 -10.33
N ASN A 67 8.76 -0.25 -9.23
CA ASN A 67 10.15 -0.70 -9.21
C ASN A 67 11.16 0.28 -9.87
N TYR A 68 10.82 1.56 -9.95
CA TYR A 68 11.71 2.62 -10.44
C TYR A 68 12.77 3.03 -9.42
N SER A 69 12.54 2.75 -8.14
CA SER A 69 13.49 3.05 -7.07
C SER A 69 13.29 2.07 -5.92
N LEU A 70 14.38 1.72 -5.25
CA LEU A 70 14.32 0.95 -4.01
C LEU A 70 14.10 1.88 -2.82
N PRO A 71 13.24 1.49 -1.85
CA PRO A 71 13.06 2.27 -0.64
C PRO A 71 14.33 2.21 0.22
N HIS A 72 14.78 3.38 0.69
CA HIS A 72 15.86 3.44 1.66
C HIS A 72 15.41 2.75 2.97
N PRO A 73 16.31 2.08 3.70
CA PRO A 73 16.02 1.48 5.01
C PRO A 73 15.22 2.38 5.98
N LYS A 74 15.42 3.71 5.96
CA LYS A 74 14.65 4.67 6.77
C LYS A 74 13.16 4.68 6.41
N ASN A 75 12.83 4.62 5.12
CA ASN A 75 11.45 4.58 4.66
C ASN A 75 10.81 3.21 4.88
N LEU A 76 11.59 2.12 4.74
CA LEU A 76 11.12 0.79 5.12
C LEU A 76 10.81 0.71 6.61
N ASN A 77 11.67 1.26 7.48
CA ASN A 77 11.41 1.32 8.92
C ASN A 77 10.09 2.04 9.23
N LYS A 78 9.79 3.15 8.55
CA LYS A 78 8.52 3.85 8.74
C LYS A 78 7.31 2.99 8.36
N ILE A 79 7.41 2.26 7.24
CA ILE A 79 6.35 1.31 6.82
C ILE A 79 6.23 0.20 7.87
N CYS A 80 7.35 -0.36 8.33
CA CYS A 80 7.39 -1.38 9.37
C CYS A 80 6.70 -0.92 10.66
N SER A 81 7.01 0.29 11.13
CA SER A 81 6.40 0.87 12.32
C SER A 81 4.91 1.16 12.14
N ALA A 82 4.47 1.61 10.96
CA ALA A 82 3.07 1.92 10.71
C ALA A 82 2.16 0.68 10.69
N PHE A 83 2.70 -0.48 10.29
CA PHE A 83 1.95 -1.74 10.16
C PHE A 83 2.35 -2.80 11.18
N ASN A 84 3.25 -2.48 12.11
CA ASN A 84 3.82 -3.42 13.09
C ASN A 84 4.38 -4.70 12.44
N ILE A 85 5.11 -4.54 11.33
CA ILE A 85 5.76 -5.64 10.59
C ILE A 85 7.27 -5.60 10.76
N SER A 86 7.92 -6.76 10.70
CA SER A 86 9.39 -6.85 10.76
C SER A 86 10.03 -6.44 9.43
N MET A 87 11.22 -5.81 9.50
CA MET A 87 12.03 -5.50 8.32
C MET A 87 12.35 -6.75 7.48
N SER A 88 12.44 -7.93 8.11
CA SER A 88 12.66 -9.21 7.44
C SER A 88 11.59 -9.55 6.41
N TYR A 89 10.41 -8.94 6.48
CA TYR A 89 9.38 -9.08 5.46
C TYR A 89 9.84 -8.55 4.09
N PHE A 90 10.67 -7.49 4.06
CA PHE A 90 11.13 -6.86 2.82
C PHE A 90 12.47 -7.39 2.30
N LEU A 91 13.21 -8.13 3.13
CA LEU A 91 14.40 -8.88 2.71
C LEU A 91 14.02 -10.10 1.85
#